data_AF-A0A965RVA2-F1
#
_entry.id   AF-A0A965RVA2-F1
#
_cell.length_a   1.000
_cell.length_b   1.000
_cell.length_c   1.000
_cell.angle_alpha   90.00
_cell.angle_beta   90.00
_cell.angle_gamma   90.00
#
_symmetry.space_group_name_H-M   'P 1'
#
loop_
_entity.id
_entity.type
_entity.pdbx_description
1 polymer ?
#
loop_
_entity_poly.entity_id
_entity_poly.type
_entity_poly.pdbx_seq_one_letter_code
_entity_poly.pdbx_strand_id
1 'polypeptide(L)'
;MKITLFMKVITLMLVVFQYFGLKAQVILDYNNVSATISSSGTFFNNFNAGLAGYEVPKGSGFTSIFGAQFVFGAKDVNDSIYITSGGYPNNPSDIFSGPISTAYADSAYINRWKDRVWKICKSDLDQFRLWWLCNNG
;
A
#
# COMPACT_ATOMS: atom_id res chain seq x y z
N MET A 1 -32.11 24.11 -25.34
CA MET A 1 -31.78 22.66 -25.39
C MET A 1 -30.28 22.33 -25.32
N LYS A 2 -29.34 23.26 -25.60
CA LYS A 2 -27.88 22.98 -25.57
C LYS A 2 -27.23 23.05 -24.17
N ILE A 3 -27.71 23.90 -23.27
CA ILE A 3 -27.14 24.10 -21.92
C ILE A 3 -27.43 22.95 -20.95
N THR A 4 -28.64 22.40 -20.98
CA THR A 4 -29.03 21.28 -20.10
C THR A 4 -28.32 19.98 -20.46
N LEU A 5 -28.00 19.77 -21.75
CA LEU A 5 -27.20 18.64 -22.21
C LEU A 5 -25.74 18.80 -21.74
N PHE A 6 -25.16 20.00 -21.90
CA PHE A 6 -23.79 20.30 -21.46
C PHE A 6 -23.62 20.14 -19.94
N MET A 7 -24.60 20.59 -19.15
CA MET A 7 -24.58 20.45 -17.70
C MET A 7 -24.66 18.99 -17.27
N LYS A 8 -25.49 18.16 -17.93
CA LYS A 8 -25.56 16.71 -17.68
C LYS A 8 -24.27 15.97 -18.04
N VAL A 9 -23.56 16.38 -19.10
CA VAL A 9 -22.25 15.79 -19.48
C VAL A 9 -21.18 16.13 -18.44
N ILE A 10 -21.16 17.36 -17.91
CA ILE A 10 -20.25 17.74 -16.82
C ILE A 10 -20.54 16.96 -15.54
N THR A 11 -21.82 16.79 -15.18
CA THR A 11 -22.20 15.99 -14.00
C THR A 11 -21.82 14.52 -14.18
N LEU A 12 -21.98 13.95 -15.38
CA LEU A 12 -21.57 12.58 -15.67
C LEU A 12 -20.04 12.42 -15.60
N MET A 13 -19.25 13.36 -16.11
CA MET A 13 -17.78 13.34 -15.99
C MET A 13 -17.31 13.46 -14.53
N LEU A 14 -17.95 14.29 -13.72
CA LEU A 14 -17.65 14.43 -12.28
C LEU A 14 -17.94 13.14 -11.50
N VAL A 15 -18.98 12.39 -11.86
CA VAL A 15 -19.33 11.10 -11.23
C VAL A 15 -18.38 9.98 -11.66
N VAL A 16 -17.88 10.00 -12.89
CA VAL A 16 -16.92 9.00 -13.40
C VAL A 16 -15.51 9.20 -12.84
N PHE A 17 -15.13 10.42 -12.45
CA PHE A 17 -13.81 10.71 -11.89
C PHE A 17 -13.60 10.17 -10.46
N GLN A 18 -14.65 9.72 -9.77
CA GLN A 18 -14.59 9.36 -8.34
C GLN A 18 -14.13 7.92 -8.04
N TYR A 19 -13.65 7.15 -9.02
CA TYR A 19 -13.28 5.73 -8.81
C TYR A 19 -11.81 5.38 -8.97
N PHE A 20 -10.90 6.35 -9.04
CA PHE A 20 -9.47 6.04 -8.89
C PHE A 20 -9.10 5.98 -7.42
N GLY A 21 -9.25 4.80 -6.82
CA GLY A 21 -8.69 4.51 -5.50
C GLY A 21 -7.16 4.51 -5.58
N LEU A 22 -6.55 5.67 -5.37
CA LEU A 22 -5.10 5.78 -5.22
C LEU A 22 -4.67 4.91 -4.03
N LYS A 23 -3.89 3.88 -4.30
CA LYS A 23 -3.27 3.07 -3.26
C LYS A 23 -2.18 3.89 -2.60
N ALA A 24 -2.11 3.88 -1.27
CA ALA A 24 -1.04 4.59 -0.59
C ALA A 24 0.33 3.96 -0.92
N GLN A 25 1.26 4.83 -1.27
CA GLN A 25 2.66 4.47 -1.51
C GLN A 25 3.56 5.35 -0.65
N VAL A 26 4.64 4.77 -0.15
CA VAL A 26 5.70 5.48 0.57
C VAL A 26 7.05 5.14 -0.06
N ILE A 27 7.97 6.09 -0.06
CA ILE A 27 9.35 5.88 -0.49
C ILE A 27 10.23 5.63 0.75
N LEU A 28 10.99 4.53 0.69
CA LEU A 28 12.01 4.15 1.65
C LEU A 28 13.40 4.48 1.07
N ASP A 29 14.07 5.47 1.66
CA ASP A 29 15.26 6.11 1.09
C ASP A 29 16.51 5.97 1.97
N TYR A 30 16.97 4.74 2.19
CA TYR A 30 18.10 4.44 3.08
C TYR A 30 19.18 3.61 2.39
N ASN A 31 20.40 3.64 2.93
CA ASN A 31 21.54 2.84 2.44
C ASN A 31 21.80 2.98 0.93
N ASN A 32 21.64 4.18 0.38
CA ASN A 32 21.78 4.46 -1.05
C ASN A 32 20.78 3.73 -1.97
N VAL A 33 19.63 3.35 -1.43
CA VAL A 33 18.49 2.75 -2.13
C VAL A 33 17.29 3.69 -2.04
N SER A 34 16.53 3.82 -3.13
CA SER A 34 15.17 4.36 -3.14
C SER A 34 14.20 3.25 -3.51
N ALA A 35 13.23 2.98 -2.64
CA ALA A 35 12.28 1.88 -2.84
C ALA A 35 10.85 2.35 -2.58
N THR A 36 9.99 2.25 -3.60
CA THR A 36 8.55 2.47 -3.48
C THR A 36 7.87 1.26 -2.84
N ILE A 37 7.11 1.47 -1.76
CA ILE A 37 6.39 0.45 -1.02
C ILE A 37 4.92 0.84 -0.97
N SER A 38 4.01 -0.07 -1.35
CA SER A 38 2.56 0.19 -1.28
C SER A 38 1.87 -0.53 -0.12
N SER A 39 0.76 0.04 0.36
CA SER A 39 -0.14 -0.59 1.35
C SER A 39 -0.88 -1.82 0.80
N SER A 40 -0.84 -2.05 -0.52
CA SER A 40 -1.58 -3.12 -1.21
C SER A 40 -0.74 -4.37 -1.47
N GLY A 41 0.47 -4.46 -0.90
CA GLY A 41 1.33 -5.65 -1.02
C GLY A 41 2.16 -5.75 -2.30
N THR A 42 2.08 -4.75 -3.19
CA THR A 42 3.03 -4.61 -4.30
C THR A 42 4.12 -3.60 -3.92
N PHE A 43 5.36 -3.97 -4.16
CA PHE A 43 6.55 -3.19 -3.89
C PHE A 43 7.25 -2.86 -5.19
N PHE A 44 8.15 -1.89 -5.13
CA PHE A 44 9.08 -1.52 -6.19
C PHE A 44 8.43 -1.02 -7.48
N ASN A 45 7.13 -0.74 -7.46
CA ASN A 45 6.40 -0.19 -8.58
C ASN A 45 5.81 1.17 -8.19
N ASN A 46 6.10 2.21 -8.98
CA ASN A 46 5.47 3.50 -8.85
C ASN A 46 4.16 3.49 -9.62
N PHE A 47 3.04 3.34 -8.91
CA PHE A 47 1.73 3.22 -9.54
C PHE A 47 1.29 4.49 -10.25
N ASN A 48 1.76 5.65 -9.78
CA ASN A 48 1.40 6.95 -10.35
C ASN A 48 2.10 7.17 -11.70
N ALA A 49 3.37 6.75 -11.80
CA ALA A 49 4.17 6.90 -13.01
C ALA A 49 4.07 5.69 -13.97
N GLY A 50 3.62 4.53 -13.47
CA GLY A 50 3.67 3.27 -14.22
C GLY A 50 5.11 2.77 -14.46
N LEU A 51 6.05 3.16 -13.59
CA LEU A 51 7.48 2.88 -13.74
C LEU A 51 7.99 2.02 -12.57
N ALA A 52 9.17 1.43 -12.77
CA ALA A 52 9.94 0.85 -11.68
C ALA A 52 10.24 1.91 -10.61
N GLY A 53 10.17 1.50 -9.35
CA GLY A 53 10.38 2.33 -8.17
C GLY A 53 11.41 1.75 -7.21
N TYR A 54 12.26 0.81 -7.66
CA TYR A 54 13.41 0.33 -6.90
C TYR A 54 14.70 0.71 -7.61
N GLU A 55 15.44 1.63 -7.00
CA GLU A 55 16.58 2.31 -7.59
C GLU A 55 17.81 2.17 -6.71
N VAL A 56 18.91 1.71 -7.32
CA VAL A 56 20.21 1.54 -6.66
C VAL A 56 21.32 1.81 -7.68
N PRO A 57 22.24 2.78 -7.45
CA PRO A 57 22.22 3.80 -6.40
C PRO A 57 21.02 4.75 -6.49
N LYS A 58 20.54 5.25 -5.35
CA LYS A 58 19.52 6.30 -5.30
C LYS A 58 20.01 7.56 -6.03
N GLY A 59 19.19 8.10 -6.94
CA GLY A 59 19.50 9.27 -7.77
C GLY A 59 20.28 8.97 -9.06
N SER A 60 20.53 7.70 -9.38
CA SER A 60 21.19 7.28 -10.62
C SER A 60 20.25 7.17 -11.83
N GLY A 61 18.93 7.03 -11.58
CA GLY A 61 17.93 6.69 -12.59
C GLY A 61 17.93 5.20 -13.00
N PHE A 62 18.85 4.39 -12.48
CA PHE A 62 18.90 2.95 -12.78
C PHE A 62 18.03 2.15 -11.82
N THR A 63 17.09 1.40 -12.39
CA THR A 63 16.18 0.53 -11.64
C THR A 63 16.45 -0.92 -11.96
N SER A 64 16.57 -1.78 -10.95
CA SER A 64 16.85 -3.21 -11.12
C SER A 64 15.62 -4.10 -10.96
N ILE A 65 14.56 -3.61 -10.31
CA ILE A 65 13.34 -4.37 -10.03
C ILE A 65 12.12 -3.50 -10.39
N PHE A 66 11.26 -4.01 -11.28
CA PHE A 66 10.03 -3.31 -11.68
C PHE A 66 8.88 -3.45 -10.68
N GLY A 67 8.81 -4.60 -10.00
CA GLY A 67 7.76 -4.91 -9.06
C GLY A 67 8.07 -6.19 -8.30
N ALA A 68 7.64 -6.25 -7.05
CA ALA A 68 7.65 -7.47 -6.24
C ALA A 68 6.37 -7.56 -5.41
N GLN A 69 5.96 -8.77 -5.06
CA GLN A 69 4.80 -9.03 -4.20
C GLN A 69 5.15 -10.16 -3.25
N PHE A 70 4.62 -10.09 -2.02
CA PHE A 70 4.60 -11.26 -1.16
C PHE A 70 3.33 -12.04 -1.44
N VAL A 71 3.51 -13.34 -1.68
CA VAL A 71 2.42 -14.28 -1.89
C VAL A 71 2.34 -15.16 -0.65
N PHE A 72 1.16 -15.21 -0.03
CA PHE A 72 0.92 -16.05 1.14
C PHE A 72 -0.13 -17.09 0.79
N GLY A 73 0.08 -18.32 1.27
CA GLY A 73 -0.84 -19.43 1.10
C GLY A 73 -1.20 -20.04 2.45
N ALA A 74 -2.46 -20.42 2.62
CA ALA A 74 -2.95 -21.11 3.81
C ALA A 74 -3.95 -22.21 3.43
N LYS A 75 -4.09 -23.20 4.32
CA LYS A 75 -5.13 -24.22 4.23
C LYS A 75 -6.23 -23.95 5.26
N ASP A 76 -7.47 -24.24 4.91
CA ASP A 76 -8.56 -24.30 5.89
C ASP A 76 -8.63 -25.68 6.57
N VAL A 77 -9.63 -25.84 7.44
CA VAL A 77 -9.91 -27.10 8.16
C VAL A 77 -10.28 -28.28 7.25
N ASN A 78 -10.58 -28.01 5.97
CA ASN A 78 -10.97 -29.00 4.96
C ASN A 78 -9.86 -29.21 3.91
N ASP A 79 -8.61 -28.83 4.21
CA ASP A 79 -7.45 -28.91 3.29
C ASP A 79 -7.57 -28.05 2.01
N SER A 80 -8.53 -27.12 1.92
CA SER A 80 -8.66 -26.21 0.78
C SER A 80 -7.60 -25.12 0.83
N ILE A 81 -6.95 -24.84 -0.30
CA ILE A 81 -5.85 -23.87 -0.39
C ILE A 81 -6.39 -22.49 -0.77
N TYR A 82 -6.01 -21.49 0.02
CA TYR A 82 -6.26 -20.07 -0.22
C TYR A 82 -4.93 -19.35 -0.42
N ILE A 83 -4.87 -18.45 -1.40
CA ILE A 83 -3.68 -17.69 -1.75
C ILE A 83 -4.03 -16.21 -1.80
N THR A 84 -3.12 -15.37 -1.33
CA THR A 84 -3.15 -13.91 -1.51
C THR A 84 -1.86 -13.45 -2.16
N SER A 85 -1.96 -12.52 -3.10
CA SER A 85 -0.82 -12.01 -3.90
C SER A 85 -0.69 -10.49 -3.90
N GLY A 86 -1.52 -9.78 -3.14
CA GLY A 86 -1.55 -8.33 -3.14
C GLY A 86 -2.33 -7.75 -4.32
N GLY A 87 -2.30 -6.42 -4.44
CA GLY A 87 -3.03 -5.67 -5.46
C GLY A 87 -2.11 -4.84 -6.35
N TYR A 88 -2.46 -4.75 -7.62
CA TYR A 88 -1.84 -3.86 -8.61
C TYR A 88 -2.72 -2.61 -8.82
N PRO A 89 -2.20 -1.48 -9.33
CA PRO A 89 -3.01 -0.30 -9.64
C PRO A 89 -4.24 -0.66 -10.48
N ASN A 90 -5.38 -0.11 -10.10
CA ASN A 90 -6.70 -0.33 -10.69
C ASN A 90 -7.26 -1.76 -10.58
N ASN A 91 -6.56 -2.68 -9.91
CA ASN A 91 -7.05 -4.00 -9.59
C ASN A 91 -7.44 -4.10 -8.10
N PRO A 92 -8.43 -4.96 -7.77
CA PRO A 92 -8.71 -5.32 -6.38
C PRO A 92 -7.44 -5.85 -5.69
N SER A 93 -7.32 -5.58 -4.39
CA SER A 93 -6.28 -6.16 -3.55
C SER A 93 -6.94 -7.12 -2.58
N ASP A 94 -6.33 -8.28 -2.38
CA ASP A 94 -6.69 -9.29 -1.38
C ASP A 94 -5.93 -9.09 -0.06
N ILE A 95 -5.13 -8.02 0.04
CA ILE A 95 -4.40 -7.59 1.23
C ILE A 95 -5.02 -6.30 1.77
N PHE A 96 -5.26 -6.28 3.08
CA PHE A 96 -5.87 -5.16 3.78
C PHE A 96 -4.97 -4.64 4.89
N SER A 97 -4.87 -3.31 5.02
CA SER A 97 -4.09 -2.67 6.07
C SER A 97 -4.84 -2.65 7.40
N GLY A 98 -4.12 -2.91 8.49
CA GLY A 98 -4.64 -2.81 9.86
C GLY A 98 -4.90 -4.14 10.54
N PRO A 99 -5.18 -4.12 11.85
CA PRO A 99 -5.50 -5.31 12.63
C PRO A 99 -6.90 -5.84 12.32
N ILE A 100 -7.15 -7.11 12.61
CA ILE A 100 -8.50 -7.68 12.55
C ILE A 100 -9.41 -6.90 13.51
N SER A 101 -10.59 -6.53 13.03
CA SER A 101 -11.58 -5.74 13.77
C SER A 101 -12.99 -6.22 13.46
N THR A 102 -13.96 -5.86 14.30
CA THR A 102 -15.39 -6.00 14.01
C THR A 102 -16.01 -4.68 13.54
N ALA A 103 -15.27 -3.58 13.65
CA ALA A 103 -15.71 -2.22 13.38
C ALA A 103 -14.92 -1.58 12.22
N TYR A 104 -14.76 -2.31 11.10
CA TYR A 104 -14.00 -1.82 9.94
C TYR A 104 -14.56 -0.53 9.33
N ALA A 105 -15.87 -0.29 9.48
CA ALA A 105 -16.55 0.91 8.98
C ALA A 105 -16.43 2.12 9.92
N ASP A 106 -15.89 1.95 11.14
CA ASP A 106 -15.70 3.05 12.06
C ASP A 106 -14.65 4.03 11.52
N SER A 107 -15.01 5.31 11.52
CA SER A 107 -14.11 6.42 11.20
C SER A 107 -12.78 6.37 11.96
N ALA A 108 -12.79 5.98 13.24
CA ALA A 108 -11.59 5.88 14.05
C ALA A 108 -10.66 4.77 13.54
N TYR A 109 -11.22 3.60 13.18
CA TYR A 109 -10.47 2.50 12.59
C TYR A 109 -9.88 2.90 11.24
N ILE A 110 -10.70 3.47 10.36
CA ILE A 110 -10.30 3.90 9.02
C ILE A 110 -9.15 4.92 9.11
N ASN A 111 -9.31 5.97 9.92
CA ASN A 111 -8.31 7.03 10.07
C ASN A 111 -6.98 6.50 10.63
N ARG A 112 -7.04 5.47 11.49
CA ARG A 112 -5.86 4.89 12.12
C ARG A 112 -5.09 3.96 11.19
N TRP A 113 -5.79 3.16 10.38
CA TRP A 113 -5.20 1.97 9.74
C TRP A 113 -5.30 1.93 8.21
N LYS A 114 -6.33 2.54 7.62
CA LYS A 114 -6.57 2.42 6.18
C LYS A 114 -5.42 3.03 5.39
N ASP A 115 -4.87 2.24 4.46
CA ASP A 115 -3.82 2.66 3.53
C ASP A 115 -2.57 3.23 4.23
N ARG A 116 -2.22 2.69 5.41
CA ARG A 116 -1.06 3.14 6.18
C ARG A 116 0.14 2.22 5.96
N VAL A 117 1.30 2.86 5.73
CA VAL A 117 2.62 2.22 5.79
C VAL A 117 3.47 3.03 6.75
N TRP A 118 4.06 2.38 7.74
CA TRP A 118 4.92 3.04 8.73
C TRP A 118 6.38 2.81 8.38
N LYS A 119 7.16 3.89 8.39
CA LYS A 119 8.62 3.82 8.33
C LYS A 119 9.16 3.77 9.75
N ILE A 120 10.09 2.87 10.00
CA ILE A 120 10.74 2.68 11.29
C ILE A 120 12.25 2.79 11.06
N CYS A 121 12.92 3.53 11.94
CA CYS A 121 14.38 3.65 11.94
C CYS A 121 15.01 2.57 12.82
N LYS A 122 16.28 2.24 12.56
CA LYS A 122 17.04 1.32 13.41
C LYS A 122 17.07 1.77 14.88
N SER A 123 17.17 3.07 15.13
CA SER A 123 17.11 3.65 16.48
C SER A 123 15.84 3.28 17.22
N ASP A 124 14.69 3.27 16.55
CA ASP A 124 13.39 2.96 17.16
C ASP A 124 13.37 1.50 17.62
N LEU A 125 13.95 0.60 16.83
CA LEU A 125 14.11 -0.82 17.18
C LEU A 125 15.07 -1.01 18.36
N ASP A 126 16.19 -0.30 18.36
CA ASP A 126 17.18 -0.37 19.44
C ASP A 126 16.57 0.15 20.76
N GLN A 127 15.80 1.23 20.72
CA GLN A 127 15.05 1.74 21.87
C GLN A 127 14.01 0.74 22.38
N PHE A 128 13.21 0.15 21.47
CA PHE A 128 12.23 -0.86 21.84
C PHE A 128 12.88 -2.08 22.51
N ARG A 129 14.01 -2.54 21.97
CA ARG A 129 14.75 -3.68 22.52
C ARG A 129 15.27 -3.40 23.93
N LEU A 130 15.84 -2.22 24.17
CA LEU A 130 16.32 -1.83 25.49
C LEU A 130 15.18 -1.78 26.51
N TRP A 131 14.05 -1.16 26.15
CA TRP A 131 12.87 -1.14 27.00
C TRP A 131 12.35 -2.55 27.33
N TRP A 132 12.31 -3.45 26.34
CA TRP A 132 11.84 -4.83 26.56
C TRP A 132 12.73 -5.58 27.55
N LEU A 133 14.06 -5.48 27.38
CA LEU A 133 15.04 -6.13 28.26
C LEU A 133 14.99 -5.61 29.70
N CYS A 134 14.71 -4.33 29.92
CA CYS A 134 14.58 -3.79 31.27
C CYS A 134 13.31 -4.28 31.99
N ASN A 135 12.24 -4.62 31.27
CA ASN A 135 10.95 -4.99 31.87
C ASN A 135 10.71 -6.51 31.93
N ASN A 136 11.34 -7.29 31.05
CA ASN A 136 11.10 -8.72 30.89
C ASN A 136 12.39 -9.56 30.88
N GLY A 137 13.55 -8.93 31.06
CA GLY A 137 14.86 -9.58 31.09
C GLY A 137 15.30 -10.00 32.49
#